data_AF-A0A7Y5HA91-F1
#
_entry.id   AF-A0A7Y5HA91-F1
#
_cell.length_a   1.000
_cell.length_b   1.000
_cell.length_c   1.000
_cell.angle_alpha   90.00
_cell.angle_beta   90.00
_cell.angle_gamma   90.00
#
_symmetry.space_group_name_H-M   'P 1'
#
loop_
_entity.id
_entity.type
_entity.pdbx_description
1 polymer ?
#
loop_
_entity_poly.entity_id
_entity_poly.type
_entity_poly.pdbx_seq_one_letter_code
_entity_poly.pdbx_strand_id
1 'polypeptide(L)'
;MSEKGREYWMALPPEGGAAVPAHPEEADFQFHRRDFLRAVGFVVGGAILTGCGRGVERKAIPYLIPAGEVVPGRTYHYATLCGGCTAGCGVLTRNRDGRPIKLEGNPGHPVSGGGLCAVGQAAVLGVYDSKRLKGPLSGGKPADWAAVDGRVRAGLEAARAAGQSVRVLTGTLSGPTLRAGIDAFLARFPGGRRVAYDALSASALLDAHAEMYGVRVLPRYHFDRADVIVSFDADFLGTWISPVEYTAAYRRGRTLAGEGGRFSRHIQFEAGLSVTGSKADQRVLVLPGDMALVMAHLAAQVAARAGAAVPWGALDPSPVPAAKLEELARRLWEARGRSLVVCGANDLSAQRQAIYLNHLLGNCGAGDGTKPVDLGAPARAREGNDRETAALLEELQAGKVGALFIHGVNPVYDLPEGEAWAAALKKVPLVVSTAEREDETAACATLVCPDHHWLESWGDAEAVAGCVTVSQPALRPLGDTRGVLESLSTWGGTPREALAAMQEIWREQVYPHRVPGPDGAQGAPSFQAFWDKAVHDGFTLLRRDPVRPGAFQGSALAAPPRRDGRAAEALVLDALARGLHRGEEGAFVVAGRGAGGFLEDL
;
A
#
# COMPACT_ATOMS: atom_id res chain seq x y z
N MET A 1 -34.50 -8.24 9.92
CA MET A 1 -34.84 -9.34 10.86
C MET A 1 -34.19 -9.05 12.20
N SER A 2 -34.94 -9.29 13.27
CA SER A 2 -34.78 -8.74 14.62
C SER A 2 -33.54 -9.18 15.39
N GLU A 3 -33.17 -8.32 16.35
CA GLU A 3 -32.33 -8.59 17.51
C GLU A 3 -32.73 -9.88 18.25
N LYS A 4 -31.74 -10.72 18.55
CA LYS A 4 -31.59 -11.48 19.80
C LYS A 4 -30.14 -11.98 19.89
N GLY A 5 -29.61 -11.93 21.11
CA GLY A 5 -28.17 -11.84 21.43
C GLY A 5 -27.26 -12.91 20.84
N ARG A 6 -26.07 -12.48 20.42
CA ARG A 6 -24.90 -13.35 20.35
C ARG A 6 -24.16 -13.22 21.68
N GLU A 7 -24.41 -14.14 22.60
CA GLU A 7 -23.49 -14.41 23.70
C GLU A 7 -22.24 -15.06 23.12
N TYR A 8 -21.10 -14.40 23.24
CA TYR A 8 -19.80 -14.99 22.90
C TYR A 8 -19.14 -15.49 24.18
N TRP A 9 -18.80 -16.78 24.22
CA TRP A 9 -18.02 -17.39 25.28
C TRP A 9 -16.51 -17.17 25.05
N MET A 10 -15.74 -16.95 26.11
CA MET A 10 -14.27 -16.92 26.06
C MET A 10 -13.72 -18.34 25.99
N ALA A 11 -12.71 -18.55 25.14
CA ALA A 11 -11.79 -19.66 25.28
C ALA A 11 -10.98 -19.48 26.58
N LEU A 12 -10.91 -20.52 27.41
CA LEU A 12 -9.97 -20.58 28.53
C LEU A 12 -8.53 -20.63 27.97
N PRO A 13 -7.56 -19.93 28.58
CA PRO A 13 -6.17 -20.03 28.18
C PRO A 13 -5.59 -21.42 28.52
N PRO A 14 -4.58 -21.91 27.78
CA PRO A 14 -3.80 -23.04 28.24
C PRO A 14 -3.04 -22.60 29.49
N GLU A 15 -3.35 -23.19 30.64
CA GLU A 15 -2.54 -22.98 31.84
C GLU A 15 -1.12 -23.47 31.58
N GLY A 16 -0.15 -22.65 31.98
CA GLY A 16 1.26 -22.91 31.79
C GLY A 16 1.69 -24.26 32.37
N GLY A 17 2.60 -24.92 31.67
CA GLY A 17 3.21 -26.16 32.11
C GLY A 17 3.88 -25.99 33.47
N ALA A 18 3.23 -26.52 34.50
CA ALA A 18 3.91 -27.04 35.68
C ALA A 18 4.34 -28.48 35.35
N ALA A 19 5.62 -28.78 35.59
CA ALA A 19 6.18 -30.11 35.39
C ALA A 19 5.34 -31.18 36.10
N VAL A 20 4.96 -32.23 35.36
CA VAL A 20 4.30 -33.42 35.91
C VAL A 20 5.32 -34.12 36.82
N PRO A 21 5.08 -34.24 38.14
CA PRO A 21 5.91 -35.10 38.97
C PRO A 21 5.61 -36.54 38.58
N ALA A 22 6.67 -37.34 38.46
CA ALA A 22 6.55 -38.78 38.27
C ALA A 22 5.64 -39.40 39.34
N HIS A 23 4.77 -40.32 38.91
CA HIS A 23 3.98 -41.15 39.82
C HIS A 23 4.92 -41.86 40.80
N PRO A 24 4.76 -41.71 42.13
CA PRO A 24 5.41 -42.60 43.07
C PRO A 24 4.70 -43.95 43.04
N GLU A 25 5.50 -45.01 43.12
CA GLU A 25 5.05 -46.39 43.32
C GLU A 25 4.04 -46.51 44.48
N GLU A 26 3.12 -47.46 44.32
CA GLU A 26 2.10 -47.81 45.30
C GLU A 26 2.74 -48.21 46.64
N ALA A 27 2.75 -47.27 47.58
CA ALA A 27 2.99 -47.57 48.98
C ALA A 27 1.64 -47.77 49.68
N ASP A 28 1.44 -48.99 50.18
CA ASP A 28 0.26 -49.40 50.93
C ASP A 28 0.21 -48.67 52.29
N PHE A 29 -0.50 -47.54 52.36
CA PHE A 29 -0.61 -46.75 53.58
C PHE A 29 -1.88 -47.12 54.37
N GLN A 30 -1.70 -47.81 55.50
CA GLN A 30 -2.75 -48.00 56.49
C GLN A 30 -3.07 -46.66 57.19
N PHE A 31 -4.19 -46.04 56.85
CA PHE A 31 -4.66 -44.81 57.48
C PHE A 31 -5.32 -45.08 58.85
N HIS A 32 -4.73 -44.55 59.93
CA HIS A 32 -5.42 -44.48 61.22
C HIS A 32 -6.32 -43.24 61.32
N ARG A 33 -7.45 -43.34 62.04
CA ARG A 33 -8.43 -42.25 62.22
C ARG A 33 -7.83 -40.93 62.68
N ARG A 34 -6.72 -40.97 63.45
CA ARG A 34 -6.02 -39.77 63.94
C ARG A 34 -5.25 -39.05 62.84
N ASP A 35 -4.71 -39.79 61.87
CA ASP A 35 -3.96 -39.21 60.75
C ASP A 35 -4.91 -38.65 59.70
N PHE A 36 -6.08 -39.27 59.52
CA PHE A 36 -7.20 -38.68 58.76
C PHE A 36 -7.67 -37.36 59.38
N LEU A 37 -7.90 -37.29 60.70
CA LEU A 37 -8.34 -36.05 61.35
C LEU A 37 -7.26 -34.95 61.34
N ARG A 38 -5.97 -35.31 61.40
CA ARG A 38 -4.86 -34.36 61.20
C ARG A 38 -4.81 -33.83 59.77
N ALA A 39 -4.95 -34.71 58.78
CA ALA A 39 -4.98 -34.32 57.38
C ALA A 39 -6.19 -33.44 57.06
N VAL A 40 -7.39 -33.82 57.51
CA VAL A 40 -8.61 -33.01 57.35
C VAL A 40 -8.50 -31.68 58.11
N GLY A 41 -7.94 -31.66 59.31
CA GLY A 41 -7.68 -30.42 60.06
C GLY A 41 -6.73 -29.46 59.34
N PHE A 42 -5.67 -29.99 58.72
CA PHE A 42 -4.73 -29.20 57.91
C PHE A 42 -5.36 -28.73 56.58
N VAL A 43 -6.17 -29.56 55.93
CA VAL A 43 -6.85 -29.24 54.66
C VAL A 43 -7.96 -28.22 54.86
N VAL A 44 -8.77 -28.36 55.91
CA VAL A 44 -9.85 -27.42 56.25
C VAL A 44 -9.27 -26.10 56.79
N GLY A 45 -8.25 -26.17 57.65
CA GLY A 45 -7.56 -24.96 58.16
C GLY A 45 -6.80 -24.19 57.08
N GLY A 46 -6.15 -24.90 56.15
CA GLY A 46 -5.42 -24.30 55.02
C GLY A 46 -6.33 -23.71 53.94
N ALA A 47 -7.47 -24.34 53.65
CA ALA A 47 -8.43 -23.86 52.64
C ALA A 47 -9.20 -22.61 53.10
N ILE A 48 -9.44 -22.43 54.40
CA ILE A 48 -10.10 -21.22 54.93
C ILE A 48 -9.17 -20.00 54.87
N LEU A 49 -7.85 -20.19 55.02
CA LEU A 49 -6.86 -19.10 54.95
C LEU A 49 -6.58 -18.65 53.51
N THR A 50 -6.68 -19.53 52.51
CA THR A 50 -6.56 -19.17 51.09
C THR A 50 -7.87 -18.67 50.47
N GLY A 51 -9.03 -19.04 51.02
CA GLY A 51 -10.34 -18.51 50.63
C GLY A 51 -10.57 -17.04 51.00
N CYS A 52 -9.74 -16.47 51.89
CA CYS A 52 -9.73 -15.05 52.26
C CYS A 52 -8.60 -14.25 51.60
N GLY A 53 -7.97 -14.76 50.54
CA GLY A 53 -7.18 -13.91 49.66
C GLY A 53 -8.10 -12.85 49.06
N ARG A 54 -7.90 -11.56 49.40
CA ARG A 54 -8.55 -10.45 48.70
C ARG A 54 -8.39 -10.72 47.19
N GLY A 55 -9.49 -11.03 46.50
CA GLY A 55 -9.48 -11.21 45.06
C GLY A 55 -8.78 -10.03 44.41
N VAL A 56 -8.06 -10.26 43.31
CA VAL A 56 -7.26 -9.23 42.62
C VAL A 56 -8.05 -7.93 42.56
N GLU A 57 -7.58 -6.90 43.26
CA GLU A 57 -8.26 -5.63 43.38
C GLU A 57 -8.34 -4.98 42.00
N ARG A 58 -9.52 -5.02 41.37
CA ARG A 58 -9.76 -4.37 40.08
C ARG A 58 -10.01 -2.89 40.31
N LYS A 59 -9.03 -2.07 39.95
CA LYS A 59 -9.13 -0.60 40.06
C LYS A 59 -9.89 -0.04 38.85
N ALA A 60 -10.90 0.78 39.12
CA ALA A 60 -11.54 1.63 38.13
C ALA A 60 -10.97 3.05 38.27
N ILE A 61 -10.19 3.50 37.30
CA ILE A 61 -9.53 4.82 37.31
C ILE A 61 -10.33 5.74 36.39
N PRO A 62 -11.12 6.69 36.90
CA PRO A 62 -11.84 7.65 36.06
C PRO A 62 -10.88 8.68 35.46
N TYR A 63 -11.33 9.37 34.41
CA TYR A 63 -10.62 10.54 33.89
C TYR A 63 -10.56 11.63 34.95
N LEU A 64 -9.38 12.23 35.15
CA LEU A 64 -9.20 13.39 36.02
C LEU A 64 -9.98 14.60 35.49
N ILE A 65 -9.94 14.79 34.17
CA ILE A 65 -10.69 15.80 33.44
C ILE A 65 -11.35 15.08 32.26
N PRO A 66 -12.67 14.82 32.31
CA PRO A 66 -13.37 14.19 31.20
C PRO A 66 -13.43 15.14 30.01
N ALA A 67 -13.08 14.65 28.82
CA ALA A 67 -13.43 15.35 27.59
C ALA A 67 -14.95 15.30 27.43
N GLY A 68 -15.61 16.43 27.15
CA GLY A 68 -17.08 16.51 27.09
C GLY A 68 -17.73 15.55 26.08
N GLU A 69 -16.96 15.08 25.10
CA GLU A 69 -17.41 14.16 24.05
C GLU A 69 -17.25 12.67 24.42
N VAL A 70 -16.42 12.33 25.42
CA VAL A 70 -16.08 10.94 25.75
C VAL A 70 -16.85 10.46 26.97
N VAL A 71 -17.78 9.53 26.73
CA VAL A 71 -18.56 8.81 27.74
C VAL A 71 -17.97 7.40 27.86
N PRO A 72 -17.41 7.03 29.04
CA PRO A 72 -16.80 5.73 29.24
C PRO A 72 -17.72 4.57 28.82
N GLY A 73 -17.16 3.61 28.09
CA GLY A 73 -17.89 2.42 27.61
C GLY A 73 -18.72 2.64 26.34
N ARG A 74 -18.95 3.87 25.88
CA ARG A 74 -19.51 4.13 24.55
C ARG A 74 -18.39 4.12 23.50
N THR A 75 -18.73 3.72 22.28
CA THR A 75 -17.79 3.79 21.16
C THR A 75 -18.08 4.96 20.25
N TYR A 76 -17.02 5.59 19.76
CA TYR A 76 -17.03 6.75 18.88
C TYR A 76 -16.45 6.38 17.52
N HIS A 77 -16.79 7.14 16.49
CA HIS A 77 -16.20 6.95 15.17
C HIS A 77 -15.50 8.22 14.71
N TYR A 78 -14.23 8.11 14.31
CA TYR A 78 -13.49 9.21 13.67
C TYR A 78 -13.19 8.85 12.22
N ALA A 79 -13.43 9.77 11.30
CA ALA A 79 -13.18 9.59 9.88
C ALA A 79 -11.72 9.93 9.55
N THR A 80 -10.94 8.98 9.06
CA THR A 80 -9.51 9.16 8.79
C THR A 80 -9.10 8.45 7.50
N LEU A 81 -7.80 8.49 7.19
CA LEU A 81 -7.20 7.84 6.02
C LEU A 81 -6.59 6.50 6.43
N CYS A 82 -6.79 5.45 5.64
CA CYS A 82 -6.08 4.19 5.83
C CYS A 82 -4.62 4.32 5.39
N GLY A 83 -3.68 4.11 6.32
CA GLY A 83 -2.23 4.07 6.03
C GLY A 83 -1.67 2.71 5.62
N GLY A 84 -2.51 1.72 5.31
CA GLY A 84 -2.06 0.35 5.00
C GLY A 84 -1.46 0.17 3.59
N CYS A 85 -1.78 1.06 2.65
CA CYS A 85 -1.20 1.11 1.30
C CYS A 85 -1.46 2.49 0.67
N THR A 86 -0.97 2.72 -0.53
CA THR A 86 -1.06 4.00 -1.24
C THR A 86 -2.40 4.26 -1.95
N ALA A 87 -3.36 3.32 -1.87
CA ALA A 87 -4.68 3.47 -2.53
C ALA A 87 -5.54 4.60 -1.91
N GLY A 88 -5.24 5.04 -0.69
CA GLY A 88 -5.89 6.17 -0.04
C GLY A 88 -7.37 5.96 0.29
N CYS A 89 -7.71 4.80 0.87
CA CYS A 89 -9.08 4.52 1.32
C CYS A 89 -9.44 5.37 2.55
N GLY A 90 -10.52 6.15 2.49
CA GLY A 90 -11.11 6.77 3.68
C GLY A 90 -11.78 5.72 4.57
N VAL A 91 -11.52 5.77 5.87
CA VAL A 91 -11.97 4.80 6.87
C VAL A 91 -12.62 5.47 8.08
N LEU A 92 -13.44 4.73 8.79
CA LEU A 92 -13.97 5.09 10.10
C LEU A 92 -13.25 4.24 11.15
N THR A 93 -12.59 4.90 12.09
CA THR A 93 -11.99 4.26 13.26
C THR A 93 -13.05 4.15 14.33
N ARG A 94 -13.34 2.93 14.81
CA ARG A 94 -14.17 2.75 16.00
C ARG A 94 -13.27 2.84 17.22
N ASN A 95 -13.53 3.82 18.08
CA ASN A 95 -12.74 4.10 19.26
C ASN A 95 -13.51 3.80 20.54
N ARG A 96 -12.81 3.28 21.55
CA ARG A 96 -13.33 3.12 22.93
C ARG A 96 -12.33 3.74 23.89
N ASP A 97 -12.80 4.64 24.76
CA ASP A 97 -11.97 5.31 25.79
C ASP A 97 -10.68 5.94 25.20
N GLY A 98 -10.79 6.55 24.00
CA GLY A 98 -9.68 7.19 23.29
C GLY A 98 -8.72 6.24 22.55
N ARG A 99 -9.10 4.97 22.36
CA ARG A 99 -8.28 3.95 21.68
C ARG A 99 -9.00 3.36 20.46
N PRO A 100 -8.40 3.37 19.25
CA PRO A 100 -8.98 2.68 18.10
C PRO A 100 -8.97 1.16 18.28
N ILE A 101 -10.13 0.52 18.10
CA ILE A 101 -10.30 -0.93 18.26
C ILE A 101 -10.71 -1.63 16.97
N LYS A 102 -11.16 -0.89 15.95
CA LYS A 102 -11.57 -1.44 14.66
C LYS A 102 -11.52 -0.37 13.57
N LEU A 103 -11.26 -0.79 12.33
CA LEU A 103 -11.35 0.04 11.14
C LEU A 103 -12.48 -0.48 10.23
N GLU A 104 -13.24 0.42 9.64
CA GLU A 104 -14.23 0.11 8.61
C GLU A 104 -14.11 1.12 7.47
N GLY A 105 -14.54 0.76 6.26
CA GLY A 105 -14.57 1.71 5.15
C GLY A 105 -15.55 2.86 5.43
N ASN A 106 -15.21 4.09 5.07
CA ASN A 106 -16.14 5.21 5.13
C ASN A 106 -17.15 5.09 3.97
N PRO A 107 -18.48 4.96 4.25
CA PRO A 107 -19.49 4.83 3.19
C PRO A 107 -19.59 6.04 2.27
N GLY A 108 -19.25 7.24 2.75
CA GLY A 108 -19.29 8.46 1.96
C GLY A 108 -18.06 8.64 1.07
N HIS A 109 -16.95 7.95 1.34
CA HIS A 109 -15.68 8.18 0.67
C HIS A 109 -15.63 7.50 -0.72
N PRO A 110 -15.25 8.18 -1.81
CA PRO A 110 -15.36 7.66 -3.18
C PRO A 110 -14.57 6.37 -3.47
N VAL A 111 -13.44 6.16 -2.78
CA VAL A 111 -12.57 4.98 -3.00
C VAL A 111 -13.07 3.77 -2.22
N SER A 112 -13.39 3.95 -0.94
CA SER A 112 -13.75 2.84 -0.05
C SER A 112 -15.22 2.49 -0.18
N GLY A 113 -16.13 3.48 -0.28
CA GLY A 113 -17.56 3.25 -0.41
C GLY A 113 -18.13 2.30 0.65
N GLY A 114 -17.54 2.31 1.86
CA GLY A 114 -17.89 1.39 2.96
C GLY A 114 -17.08 0.08 3.00
N GLY A 115 -16.31 -0.24 1.97
CA GLY A 115 -15.42 -1.40 1.92
C GLY A 115 -14.02 -1.12 2.46
N LEU A 116 -13.36 -2.15 2.98
CA LEU A 116 -11.96 -2.11 3.41
C LEU A 116 -11.28 -3.46 3.15
N CYS A 117 -10.04 -3.43 2.65
CA CYS A 117 -9.28 -4.65 2.37
C CYS A 117 -8.75 -5.31 3.67
N ALA A 118 -8.26 -6.54 3.57
CA ALA A 118 -7.72 -7.29 4.71
C ALA A 118 -6.56 -6.56 5.40
N VAL A 119 -5.64 -5.97 4.62
CA VAL A 119 -4.53 -5.16 5.16
C VAL A 119 -5.08 -3.97 5.94
N GLY A 120 -6.04 -3.24 5.39
CA GLY A 120 -6.67 -2.10 6.07
C GLY A 120 -7.38 -2.48 7.36
N GLN A 121 -8.06 -3.62 7.40
CA GLN A 121 -8.68 -4.14 8.63
C GLN A 121 -7.63 -4.51 9.70
N ALA A 122 -6.52 -5.11 9.29
CA ALA A 122 -5.43 -5.50 10.19
C ALA A 122 -4.55 -4.33 10.65
N ALA A 123 -4.54 -3.20 9.91
CA ALA A 123 -3.64 -2.08 10.16
C ALA A 123 -3.82 -1.43 11.55
N VAL A 124 -4.97 -1.63 12.21
CA VAL A 124 -5.18 -1.21 13.60
C VAL A 124 -4.22 -1.89 14.58
N LEU A 125 -3.71 -3.10 14.26
CA LEU A 125 -2.74 -3.79 15.10
C LEU A 125 -1.38 -3.08 15.09
N GLY A 126 -1.06 -2.39 13.99
CA GLY A 126 0.21 -1.68 13.79
C GLY A 126 0.48 -0.66 14.89
N VAL A 127 -0.53 0.12 15.29
CA VAL A 127 -0.36 1.14 16.34
C VAL A 127 -0.02 0.53 17.71
N TYR A 128 -0.46 -0.71 17.97
CA TYR A 128 -0.21 -1.43 19.23
C TYR A 128 0.97 -2.40 19.17
N ASP A 129 1.72 -2.39 18.08
CA ASP A 129 2.88 -3.26 17.93
C ASP A 129 3.99 -2.86 18.92
N SER A 130 4.33 -3.79 19.81
CA SER A 130 5.37 -3.65 20.81
C SER A 130 6.78 -3.43 20.24
N LYS A 131 7.00 -3.73 18.96
CA LYS A 131 8.28 -3.57 18.25
C LYS A 131 8.46 -2.19 17.63
N ARG A 132 7.45 -1.31 17.71
CA ARG A 132 7.61 0.09 17.31
C ARG A 132 8.65 0.80 18.17
N LEU A 133 9.46 1.62 17.52
CA LEU A 133 10.41 2.49 18.17
C LEU A 133 9.65 3.53 19.01
N LYS A 134 10.08 3.68 20.27
CA LYS A 134 9.43 4.58 21.24
C LYS A 134 10.10 5.96 21.31
N GLY A 135 11.17 6.18 20.56
CA GLY A 135 11.98 7.38 20.57
C GLY A 135 13.13 7.25 19.58
N PRO A 136 13.88 8.32 19.32
CA PRO A 136 14.88 8.32 18.27
C PRO A 136 16.14 7.53 18.67
N LEU A 137 16.83 7.00 17.66
CA LEU A 137 18.09 6.28 17.80
C LEU A 137 19.22 7.02 17.09
N SER A 138 20.41 6.87 17.66
CA SER A 138 21.67 7.43 17.18
C SER A 138 22.73 6.34 17.19
N GLY A 139 23.10 5.82 16.02
CA GLY A 139 24.01 4.67 15.91
C GLY A 139 23.49 3.44 16.69
N GLY A 140 22.19 3.14 16.56
CA GLY A 140 21.54 1.99 17.21
C GLY A 140 21.27 2.15 18.72
N LYS A 141 21.51 3.33 19.30
CA LYS A 141 21.28 3.59 20.74
C LYS A 141 20.21 4.67 20.94
N PRO A 142 19.36 4.57 21.98
CA PRO A 142 18.39 5.62 22.32
C PRO A 142 19.06 7.00 22.43
N ALA A 143 18.38 8.01 21.90
CA ALA A 143 18.84 9.39 21.88
C ALA A 143 17.71 10.35 22.28
N ASP A 144 18.10 11.57 22.61
CA ASP A 144 17.18 12.69 22.83
C ASP A 144 17.00 13.50 21.55
N TRP A 145 15.79 14.02 21.32
CA TRP A 145 15.47 14.80 20.13
C TRP A 145 16.36 16.05 19.95
N ALA A 146 16.75 16.74 21.02
CA ALA A 146 17.64 17.91 20.91
C ALA A 146 19.04 17.51 20.41
N ALA A 147 19.55 16.36 20.87
CA ALA A 147 20.83 15.82 20.40
C ALA A 147 20.74 15.39 18.93
N VAL A 148 19.66 14.72 18.54
CA VAL A 148 19.38 14.33 17.15
C VAL A 148 19.30 15.56 16.25
N ASP A 149 18.55 16.58 16.66
CA ASP A 149 18.39 17.82 15.90
C ASP A 149 19.71 18.57 15.72
N GLY A 150 20.56 18.58 16.75
CA GLY A 150 21.92 19.11 16.66
C GLY A 150 22.76 18.35 15.62
N ARG A 151 22.71 17.01 15.62
CA ARG A 151 23.45 16.17 14.66
C ARG A 151 22.95 16.34 13.23
N VAL A 152 21.63 16.41 13.01
CA VAL A 152 21.07 16.62 11.67
C VAL A 152 21.48 17.99 11.13
N ARG A 153 21.34 19.06 11.91
CA ARG A 153 21.77 20.41 11.50
C ARG A 153 23.26 20.46 11.18
N ALA A 154 24.11 19.85 12.01
CA ALA A 154 25.55 19.79 11.76
C ALA A 154 25.88 19.01 10.46
N GLY A 155 25.21 17.89 10.21
CA GLY A 155 25.40 17.12 8.97
C GLY A 155 24.92 17.86 7.71
N LEU A 156 23.83 18.63 7.80
CA LEU A 156 23.35 19.47 6.70
C LEU A 156 24.33 20.60 6.39
N GLU A 157 24.88 21.27 7.40
CA GLU A 157 25.92 22.29 7.20
C GLU A 157 27.21 21.69 6.63
N ALA A 158 27.61 20.50 7.08
CA ALA A 158 28.77 19.79 6.52
C ALA A 158 28.56 19.43 5.05
N ALA A 159 27.39 18.89 4.68
CA ALA A 159 27.05 18.59 3.29
C ALA A 159 27.10 19.86 2.42
N ARG A 160 26.56 20.97 2.92
CA ARG A 160 26.62 22.28 2.26
C ARG A 160 28.06 22.76 2.07
N ALA A 161 28.89 22.69 3.11
CA ALA A 161 30.29 23.12 3.06
C ALA A 161 31.12 22.28 2.08
N ALA A 162 30.80 20.99 1.95
CA ALA A 162 31.43 20.07 1.01
C ALA A 162 30.89 20.17 -0.43
N GLY A 163 29.89 21.01 -0.69
CA GLY A 163 29.22 21.09 -2.00
C GLY A 163 28.46 19.80 -2.38
N GLN A 164 28.14 18.97 -1.39
CA GLN A 164 27.39 17.73 -1.59
C GLN A 164 25.89 18.00 -1.58
N SER A 165 25.16 17.13 -2.25
CA SER A 165 23.72 17.29 -2.43
C SER A 165 22.90 16.67 -1.29
N VAL A 166 21.69 17.20 -1.08
CA VAL A 166 20.70 16.67 -0.13
C VAL A 166 19.62 15.94 -0.92
N ARG A 167 19.23 14.75 -0.44
CA ARG A 167 18.22 13.90 -1.08
C ARG A 167 17.17 13.48 -0.07
N VAL A 168 15.92 13.39 -0.53
CA VAL A 168 14.82 12.75 0.22
C VAL A 168 14.31 11.57 -0.61
N LEU A 169 14.36 10.37 -0.07
CA LEU A 169 13.82 9.15 -0.65
C LEU A 169 12.49 8.83 0.01
N THR A 170 11.42 8.73 -0.79
CA THR A 170 10.07 8.44 -0.28
C THR A 170 9.41 7.31 -1.05
N GLY A 171 8.30 6.83 -0.49
CA GLY A 171 7.27 6.15 -1.25
C GLY A 171 6.44 7.13 -2.07
N THR A 172 5.31 6.64 -2.60
CA THR A 172 4.30 7.52 -3.19
C THR A 172 3.70 8.48 -2.15
N LEU A 173 3.76 9.78 -2.42
CA LEU A 173 3.18 10.82 -1.56
C LEU A 173 1.91 11.40 -2.19
N SER A 174 0.74 10.86 -1.87
CA SER A 174 -0.52 11.37 -2.42
C SER A 174 -1.01 12.68 -1.78
N GLY A 175 -0.50 13.05 -0.60
CA GLY A 175 -0.95 14.22 0.18
C GLY A 175 -0.29 15.54 -0.21
N PRO A 176 -1.05 16.64 -0.39
CA PRO A 176 -0.45 17.96 -0.64
C PRO A 176 0.41 18.46 0.53
N THR A 177 0.06 18.14 1.79
CA THR A 177 0.73 18.70 2.97
C THR A 177 2.18 18.22 3.10
N LEU A 178 2.39 16.90 3.11
CA LEU A 178 3.74 16.34 3.24
C LEU A 178 4.60 16.66 2.02
N ARG A 179 4.00 16.69 0.82
CA ARG A 179 4.69 17.08 -0.41
C ARG A 179 5.21 18.52 -0.33
N ALA A 180 4.35 19.47 0.03
CA ALA A 180 4.74 20.86 0.20
C ALA A 180 5.80 21.05 1.30
N GLY A 181 5.71 20.28 2.39
CA GLY A 181 6.71 20.29 3.46
C GLY A 181 8.10 19.82 3.01
N ILE A 182 8.16 18.73 2.24
CA ILE A 182 9.41 18.21 1.66
C ILE A 182 9.98 19.19 0.64
N ASP A 183 9.14 19.75 -0.23
CA ASP A 183 9.56 20.72 -1.24
C ASP A 183 10.14 21.98 -0.58
N ALA A 184 9.48 22.50 0.46
CA ALA A 184 9.96 23.64 1.24
C ALA A 184 11.29 23.34 1.97
N PHE A 185 11.46 22.12 2.48
CA PHE A 185 12.72 21.69 3.08
C PHE A 185 13.85 21.62 2.04
N LEU A 186 13.60 20.97 0.90
CA LEU A 186 14.59 20.78 -0.17
C LEU A 186 14.98 22.08 -0.88
N ALA A 187 14.06 23.04 -1.00
CA ALA A 187 14.33 24.34 -1.63
C ALA A 187 15.46 25.13 -0.97
N ARG A 188 15.84 24.79 0.26
CA ARG A 188 16.93 25.42 1.02
C ARG A 188 18.32 24.91 0.60
N PHE A 189 18.38 23.80 -0.13
CA PHE A 189 19.61 23.12 -0.50
C PHE A 189 19.80 23.13 -2.02
N PRO A 190 20.89 23.72 -2.55
CA PRO A 190 21.17 23.70 -3.98
C PRO A 190 21.19 22.27 -4.54
N GLY A 191 20.41 22.04 -5.59
CA GLY A 191 20.27 20.71 -6.19
C GLY A 191 19.54 19.70 -5.31
N GLY A 192 18.85 20.13 -4.24
CA GLY A 192 17.99 19.30 -3.42
C GLY A 192 16.88 18.64 -4.25
N ARG A 193 16.72 17.32 -4.13
CA ARG A 193 15.75 16.55 -4.92
C ARG A 193 15.10 15.45 -4.10
N ARG A 194 13.79 15.27 -4.29
CA ARG A 194 13.03 14.11 -3.85
C ARG A 194 13.07 13.03 -4.93
N VAL A 195 13.30 11.79 -4.54
CA VAL A 195 13.18 10.61 -5.40
C VAL A 195 12.12 9.71 -4.77
N ALA A 196 11.21 9.19 -5.58
CA ALA A 196 10.16 8.30 -5.13
C ALA A 196 10.28 6.93 -5.78
N TYR A 197 10.12 5.87 -5.00
CA TYR A 197 9.98 4.51 -5.52
C TYR A 197 8.82 3.79 -4.82
N ASP A 198 8.28 2.78 -5.49
CA ASP A 198 7.25 1.92 -4.93
C ASP A 198 7.80 0.48 -4.91
N ALA A 199 7.73 -0.21 -3.78
CA ALA A 199 8.19 -1.61 -3.66
C ALA A 199 7.52 -2.53 -4.70
N LEU A 200 6.22 -2.31 -4.93
CA LEU A 200 5.50 -2.85 -6.08
C LEU A 200 5.40 -1.74 -7.14
N SER A 201 6.41 -1.68 -8.01
CA SER A 201 6.54 -0.58 -8.96
C SER A 201 5.48 -0.58 -10.05
N ALA A 202 5.01 0.62 -10.38
CA ALA A 202 4.18 0.92 -11.54
C ALA A 202 4.90 1.89 -12.50
N SER A 203 6.23 2.02 -12.40
CA SER A 203 7.01 2.99 -13.20
C SER A 203 6.81 2.77 -14.69
N ALA A 204 6.83 1.52 -15.17
CA ALA A 204 6.67 1.23 -16.60
C ALA A 204 5.31 1.71 -17.15
N LEU A 205 4.25 1.63 -16.34
CA LEU A 205 2.92 2.13 -16.71
C LEU A 205 2.94 3.66 -16.84
N LEU A 206 3.55 4.34 -15.86
CA LEU A 206 3.71 5.79 -15.83
C LEU A 206 4.59 6.28 -17.00
N ASP A 207 5.72 5.61 -17.26
CA ASP A 207 6.65 5.86 -18.36
C ASP A 207 5.96 5.68 -19.72
N ALA A 208 5.19 4.61 -19.90
CA ALA A 208 4.49 4.35 -21.15
C ALA A 208 3.46 5.46 -21.46
N HIS A 209 2.74 5.99 -20.46
CA HIS A 209 1.87 7.14 -20.68
C HIS A 209 2.65 8.43 -20.98
N ALA A 210 3.81 8.62 -20.36
CA ALA A 210 4.68 9.76 -20.68
C ALA A 210 5.13 9.72 -22.15
N GLU A 211 5.47 8.54 -22.67
CA GLU A 211 5.92 8.38 -24.06
C GLU A 211 4.78 8.43 -25.08
N MET A 212 3.62 7.85 -24.76
CA MET A 212 2.50 7.72 -25.70
C MET A 212 1.51 8.88 -25.66
N TYR A 213 1.40 9.60 -24.55
CA TYR A 213 0.49 10.73 -24.37
C TYR A 213 1.18 12.01 -23.87
N GLY A 214 2.51 12.00 -23.66
CA GLY A 214 3.24 13.17 -23.19
C GLY A 214 3.01 13.51 -21.71
N VAL A 215 2.30 12.65 -20.96
CA VAL A 215 1.97 12.88 -19.55
C VAL A 215 2.26 11.63 -18.73
N ARG A 216 3.13 11.75 -17.71
CA ARG A 216 3.46 10.65 -16.79
C ARG A 216 2.34 10.51 -15.76
N VAL A 217 1.34 9.68 -16.05
CA VAL A 217 0.14 9.53 -15.20
C VAL A 217 -0.26 8.07 -15.00
N LEU A 218 -0.85 7.79 -13.85
CA LEU A 218 -1.58 6.56 -13.58
C LEU A 218 -3.06 6.83 -13.92
N PRO A 219 -3.60 6.26 -15.01
CA PRO A 219 -5.01 6.45 -15.35
C PRO A 219 -5.90 5.88 -14.25
N ARG A 220 -7.08 6.47 -14.12
CA ARG A 220 -8.15 5.87 -13.31
C ARG A 220 -8.92 4.87 -14.17
N TYR A 221 -9.09 3.66 -13.67
CA TYR A 221 -9.81 2.59 -14.38
C TYR A 221 -11.25 2.47 -13.88
N HIS A 222 -12.20 2.54 -14.80
CA HIS A 222 -13.63 2.41 -14.54
C HIS A 222 -14.15 1.04 -15.00
N PHE A 223 -13.96 0.01 -14.18
CA PHE A 223 -14.40 -1.36 -14.47
C PHE A 223 -15.93 -1.48 -14.67
N ASP A 224 -16.72 -0.57 -14.09
CA ASP A 224 -18.17 -0.48 -14.28
C ASP A 224 -18.57 0.21 -15.60
N ARG A 225 -17.62 0.58 -16.45
CA ARG A 225 -17.84 1.07 -17.82
C ARG A 225 -17.49 0.03 -18.89
N ALA A 226 -16.91 -1.12 -18.53
CA ALA A 226 -16.52 -2.17 -19.45
C ALA A 226 -17.50 -3.37 -19.48
N ASP A 227 -17.91 -3.80 -20.68
CA ASP A 227 -18.62 -5.06 -20.97
C ASP A 227 -17.65 -6.22 -21.22
N VAL A 228 -16.43 -5.93 -21.66
CA VAL A 228 -15.38 -6.92 -21.90
C VAL A 228 -14.10 -6.42 -21.25
N ILE A 229 -13.61 -7.17 -20.26
CA ILE A 229 -12.37 -6.92 -19.56
C ILE A 229 -11.36 -7.98 -19.98
N VAL A 230 -10.22 -7.54 -20.49
CA VAL A 230 -9.06 -8.38 -20.77
C VAL A 230 -7.93 -7.90 -19.87
N SER A 231 -7.43 -8.78 -19.03
CA SER A 231 -6.43 -8.45 -18.01
C SER A 231 -5.22 -9.33 -18.19
N PHE A 232 -4.05 -8.70 -18.26
CA PHE A 232 -2.73 -9.34 -18.38
C PHE A 232 -1.97 -9.12 -17.08
N ASP A 233 -1.90 -10.17 -16.25
CA ASP A 233 -1.19 -10.21 -14.96
C ASP A 233 -1.58 -9.09 -13.98
N ALA A 234 -2.77 -8.48 -14.15
CA ALA A 234 -3.27 -7.47 -13.24
C ALA A 234 -4.21 -8.11 -12.20
N ASP A 235 -3.79 -8.15 -10.94
CA ASP A 235 -4.61 -8.60 -9.81
C ASP A 235 -5.44 -7.45 -9.20
N PHE A 236 -6.32 -6.85 -10.02
CA PHE A 236 -7.12 -5.67 -9.65
C PHE A 236 -8.19 -5.90 -8.56
N LEU A 237 -8.53 -7.16 -8.22
CA LEU A 237 -9.36 -7.50 -7.06
C LEU A 237 -8.53 -7.79 -5.80
N GLY A 238 -7.23 -8.05 -5.96
CA GLY A 238 -6.30 -8.33 -4.87
C GLY A 238 -5.51 -7.10 -4.45
N THR A 239 -4.37 -6.84 -5.11
CA THR A 239 -3.37 -5.85 -4.66
C THR A 239 -3.07 -4.74 -5.68
N TRP A 240 -3.59 -4.83 -6.91
CA TRP A 240 -3.20 -3.91 -7.98
C TRP A 240 -3.89 -2.54 -7.86
N ILE A 241 -3.08 -1.51 -7.61
CA ILE A 241 -3.39 -0.07 -7.54
C ILE A 241 -4.47 0.32 -6.51
N SER A 242 -5.73 -0.04 -6.72
CA SER A 242 -6.89 0.39 -5.91
C SER A 242 -7.93 -0.73 -5.79
N PRO A 243 -7.61 -1.83 -5.08
CA PRO A 243 -8.43 -3.04 -5.12
C PRO A 243 -9.84 -2.87 -4.56
N VAL A 244 -10.04 -1.97 -3.58
CA VAL A 244 -11.37 -1.72 -2.99
C VAL A 244 -12.28 -1.01 -4.01
N GLU A 245 -11.77 0.04 -4.66
CA GLU A 245 -12.49 0.77 -5.70
C GLU A 245 -12.81 -0.14 -6.89
N TYR A 246 -11.81 -0.90 -7.36
CA TYR A 246 -11.94 -1.77 -8.51
C TYR A 246 -12.87 -2.95 -8.23
N THR A 247 -12.84 -3.52 -7.03
CA THR A 247 -13.80 -4.57 -6.63
C THR A 247 -15.23 -4.04 -6.63
N ALA A 248 -15.45 -2.83 -6.10
CA ALA A 248 -16.78 -2.21 -6.10
C ALA A 248 -17.29 -1.96 -7.54
N ALA A 249 -16.43 -1.43 -8.42
CA ALA A 249 -16.76 -1.19 -9.83
C ALA A 249 -17.00 -2.50 -10.60
N TYR A 250 -16.13 -3.49 -10.44
CA TYR A 250 -16.25 -4.81 -11.06
C TYR A 250 -17.55 -5.52 -10.66
N ARG A 251 -17.92 -5.45 -9.37
CA ARG A 251 -19.21 -5.99 -8.88
C ARG A 251 -20.40 -5.31 -9.55
N ARG A 252 -20.40 -3.97 -9.67
CA ARG A 252 -21.50 -3.24 -10.35
C ARG A 252 -21.66 -3.70 -11.80
N GLY A 253 -20.55 -3.95 -12.50
CA GLY A 253 -20.55 -4.46 -13.87
C GLY A 253 -21.00 -5.92 -14.03
N ARG A 254 -21.24 -6.66 -12.94
CA ARG A 254 -21.57 -8.10 -12.95
C ARG A 254 -22.82 -8.43 -12.13
N THR A 255 -23.82 -7.54 -12.18
CA THR A 255 -25.09 -7.72 -11.48
C THR A 255 -26.14 -8.31 -12.43
N LEU A 256 -26.53 -9.57 -12.19
CA LEU A 256 -27.46 -10.33 -13.05
C LEU A 256 -28.95 -10.07 -12.78
N ALA A 257 -29.30 -9.43 -11.66
CA ALA A 257 -30.70 -9.26 -11.23
C ALA A 257 -31.28 -7.90 -11.68
N GLY A 258 -32.55 -7.91 -12.12
CA GLY A 258 -33.35 -6.72 -12.47
C GLY A 258 -33.43 -6.41 -13.97
N GLU A 259 -34.35 -5.53 -14.36
CA GLU A 259 -34.38 -4.97 -15.72
C GLU A 259 -33.10 -4.15 -15.96
N GLY A 260 -32.36 -4.47 -17.04
CA GLY A 260 -31.07 -3.84 -17.33
C GLY A 260 -29.84 -4.50 -16.70
N GLY A 261 -29.96 -5.74 -16.19
CA GLY A 261 -28.83 -6.54 -15.71
C GLY A 261 -27.67 -6.58 -16.70
N ARG A 262 -26.46 -6.26 -16.21
CA ARG A 262 -25.24 -6.15 -17.01
C ARG A 262 -24.22 -7.16 -16.50
N PHE A 263 -23.57 -7.86 -17.43
CA PHE A 263 -22.52 -8.81 -17.11
C PHE A 263 -21.27 -8.53 -17.95
N SER A 264 -20.29 -7.92 -17.30
CA SER A 264 -18.97 -7.68 -17.88
C SER A 264 -18.22 -9.00 -18.00
N ARG A 265 -17.92 -9.46 -19.21
CA ARG A 265 -17.14 -10.67 -19.44
C ARG A 265 -15.66 -10.40 -19.18
N HIS A 266 -15.02 -11.24 -18.37
CA HIS A 266 -13.63 -11.07 -17.93
C HIS A 266 -12.77 -12.26 -18.34
N ILE A 267 -11.71 -11.95 -19.09
CA ILE A 267 -10.66 -12.89 -19.49
C ILE A 267 -9.36 -12.47 -18.80
N GLN A 268 -8.79 -13.38 -18.02
CA GLN A 268 -7.53 -13.18 -17.29
C GLN A 268 -6.42 -14.00 -17.95
N PHE A 269 -5.34 -13.34 -18.34
CA PHE A 269 -4.06 -13.95 -18.69
C PHE A 269 -3.11 -13.74 -17.51
N GLU A 270 -2.57 -14.81 -16.94
CA GLU A 270 -1.68 -14.70 -15.78
C GLU A 270 -0.84 -15.97 -15.62
N ALA A 271 0.30 -15.84 -14.95
CA ALA A 271 1.16 -16.97 -14.62
C ALA A 271 0.68 -17.69 -13.35
N GLY A 272 0.63 -16.97 -12.23
CA GLY A 272 0.07 -17.44 -10.96
C GLY A 272 -1.46 -17.42 -10.97
N LEU A 273 -2.12 -18.16 -10.07
CA LEU A 273 -3.56 -18.01 -9.85
C LEU A 273 -3.81 -16.87 -8.85
N SER A 274 -4.37 -15.76 -9.33
CA SER A 274 -4.68 -14.60 -8.49
C SER A 274 -6.13 -14.59 -7.98
N VAL A 275 -6.45 -13.66 -7.08
CA VAL A 275 -7.84 -13.43 -6.66
C VAL A 275 -8.68 -13.01 -7.85
N THR A 276 -8.16 -12.09 -8.68
CA THR A 276 -8.78 -11.69 -9.95
C THR A 276 -9.01 -12.88 -10.87
N GLY A 277 -8.00 -13.72 -11.09
CA GLY A 277 -8.09 -14.88 -11.98
C GLY A 277 -9.10 -15.92 -11.53
N SER A 278 -9.26 -16.11 -10.20
CA SER A 278 -10.28 -17.00 -9.64
C SER A 278 -11.72 -16.55 -9.90
N LYS A 279 -11.92 -15.26 -10.23
CA LYS A 279 -13.22 -14.66 -10.55
C LYS A 279 -13.44 -14.40 -12.04
N ALA A 280 -12.43 -14.67 -12.87
CA ALA A 280 -12.53 -14.53 -14.32
C ALA A 280 -13.47 -15.57 -14.92
N ASP A 281 -14.16 -15.20 -16.01
CA ASP A 281 -14.98 -16.16 -16.78
C ASP A 281 -14.10 -17.11 -17.58
N GLN A 282 -12.90 -16.64 -17.96
CA GLN A 282 -11.88 -17.46 -18.58
C GLN A 282 -10.52 -17.06 -18.05
N ARG A 283 -9.78 -18.03 -17.53
CA ARG A 283 -8.38 -17.89 -17.15
C ARG A 283 -7.49 -18.59 -18.19
N VAL A 284 -6.38 -17.96 -18.54
CA VAL A 284 -5.38 -18.46 -19.49
C VAL A 284 -4.02 -18.38 -18.83
N LEU A 285 -3.37 -19.54 -18.68
CA LEU A 285 -2.01 -19.60 -18.18
C LEU A 285 -1.06 -19.05 -19.25
N VAL A 286 -0.30 -18.01 -18.91
CA VAL A 286 0.75 -17.44 -19.75
C VAL A 286 1.97 -17.18 -18.88
N LEU A 287 3.14 -17.62 -19.33
CA LEU A 287 4.39 -17.36 -18.61
C LEU A 287 4.75 -15.87 -18.67
N PRO A 288 5.41 -15.29 -17.64
CA PRO A 288 5.73 -13.86 -17.64
C PRO A 288 6.50 -13.40 -18.88
N GLY A 289 7.47 -14.20 -19.34
CA GLY A 289 8.25 -13.93 -20.55
C GLY A 289 7.46 -13.96 -21.87
N ASP A 290 6.25 -14.53 -21.87
CA ASP A 290 5.39 -14.62 -23.05
C ASP A 290 4.27 -13.58 -23.07
N MET A 291 4.08 -12.83 -21.97
CA MET A 291 2.95 -11.93 -21.81
C MET A 291 2.96 -10.82 -22.89
N ALA A 292 4.10 -10.16 -23.07
CA ALA A 292 4.28 -9.13 -24.09
C ALA A 292 4.14 -9.68 -25.53
N LEU A 293 4.45 -10.97 -25.76
CA LEU A 293 4.27 -11.61 -27.06
C LEU A 293 2.78 -11.87 -27.34
N VAL A 294 2.05 -12.43 -26.37
CA VAL A 294 0.60 -12.67 -26.49
C VAL A 294 -0.15 -11.36 -26.72
N MET A 295 0.22 -10.30 -25.98
CA MET A 295 -0.35 -8.97 -26.16
C MET A 295 -0.05 -8.40 -27.55
N ALA A 296 1.13 -8.63 -28.12
CA ALA A 296 1.50 -8.14 -29.44
C ALA A 296 0.68 -8.82 -30.56
N HIS A 297 0.43 -10.13 -30.42
CA HIS A 297 -0.48 -10.86 -31.32
C HIS A 297 -1.92 -10.32 -31.21
N LEU A 298 -2.43 -10.06 -30.01
CA LEU A 298 -3.74 -9.45 -29.83
C LEU A 298 -3.80 -8.03 -30.42
N ALA A 299 -2.77 -7.21 -30.20
CA ALA A 299 -2.65 -5.87 -30.75
C ALA A 299 -2.66 -5.87 -32.28
N ALA A 300 -1.96 -6.81 -32.92
CA ALA A 300 -1.98 -6.96 -34.38
C ALA A 300 -3.40 -7.27 -34.91
N GLN A 301 -4.12 -8.17 -34.24
CA GLN A 301 -5.49 -8.55 -34.61
C GLN A 301 -6.49 -7.38 -34.44
N VAL A 302 -6.36 -6.59 -33.37
CA VAL A 302 -7.19 -5.39 -33.15
C VAL A 302 -6.82 -4.27 -34.13
N ALA A 303 -5.52 -4.05 -34.38
CA ALA A 303 -5.03 -3.06 -35.33
C ALA A 303 -5.53 -3.34 -36.76
N ALA A 304 -5.50 -4.61 -37.20
CA ALA A 304 -6.05 -5.01 -38.49
C ALA A 304 -7.53 -4.65 -38.64
N ARG A 305 -8.34 -4.83 -37.57
CA ARG A 305 -9.76 -4.44 -37.56
C ARG A 305 -9.96 -2.92 -37.56
N ALA A 306 -9.01 -2.18 -36.99
CA ALA A 306 -9.00 -0.72 -36.98
C ALA A 306 -8.47 -0.08 -38.27
N GLY A 307 -7.92 -0.86 -39.20
CA GLY A 307 -7.17 -0.33 -40.33
C GLY A 307 -5.87 0.38 -39.92
N ALA A 308 -5.34 0.04 -38.75
CA ALA A 308 -4.10 0.58 -38.21
C ALA A 308 -2.92 -0.39 -38.43
N ALA A 309 -1.71 0.15 -38.48
CA ALA A 309 -0.49 -0.64 -38.59
C ALA A 309 0.17 -0.87 -37.23
N VAL A 310 0.85 -2.01 -37.09
CA VAL A 310 1.79 -2.28 -36.01
C VAL A 310 3.24 -2.14 -36.51
N PRO A 311 4.18 -1.71 -35.67
CA PRO A 311 5.56 -1.41 -36.09
C PRO A 311 6.47 -2.64 -36.19
N TRP A 312 5.96 -3.84 -35.88
CA TRP A 312 6.73 -5.09 -35.90
C TRP A 312 6.37 -5.96 -37.11
N GLY A 313 7.38 -6.68 -37.61
CA GLY A 313 7.23 -7.69 -38.66
C GLY A 313 6.71 -9.03 -38.10
N ALA A 314 7.24 -10.14 -38.60
CA ALA A 314 6.89 -11.47 -38.12
C ALA A 314 7.21 -11.64 -36.63
N LEU A 315 6.20 -12.02 -35.85
CA LEU A 315 6.32 -12.34 -34.42
C LEU A 315 6.63 -13.83 -34.23
N ASP A 316 7.30 -14.17 -33.12
CA ASP A 316 7.43 -15.55 -32.67
C ASP A 316 6.04 -16.19 -32.44
N PRO A 317 5.90 -17.52 -32.56
CA PRO A 317 4.62 -18.19 -32.32
C PRO A 317 4.08 -17.92 -30.91
N SER A 318 2.83 -17.46 -30.84
CA SER A 318 2.12 -17.26 -29.57
C SER A 318 1.89 -18.61 -28.86
N PRO A 319 2.10 -18.69 -27.53
CA PRO A 319 1.68 -19.87 -26.75
C PRO A 319 0.14 -19.99 -26.64
N VAL A 320 -0.59 -18.92 -26.97
CA VAL A 320 -2.05 -18.92 -27.01
C VAL A 320 -2.52 -19.13 -28.46
N PRO A 321 -3.43 -20.09 -28.73
CA PRO A 321 -3.92 -20.37 -30.07
C PRO A 321 -4.47 -19.11 -30.78
N ALA A 322 -4.10 -18.93 -32.04
CA ALA A 322 -4.48 -17.77 -32.85
C ALA A 322 -6.01 -17.56 -32.90
N ALA A 323 -6.79 -18.64 -33.05
CA ALA A 323 -8.26 -18.59 -33.07
C ALA A 323 -8.85 -17.97 -31.77
N LYS A 324 -8.22 -18.20 -30.62
CA LYS A 324 -8.66 -17.63 -29.34
C LYS A 324 -8.36 -16.13 -29.27
N LEU A 325 -7.21 -15.70 -29.79
CA LEU A 325 -6.84 -14.28 -29.87
C LEU A 325 -7.70 -13.54 -30.89
N GLU A 326 -8.05 -14.17 -32.01
CA GLU A 326 -8.96 -13.61 -33.01
C GLU A 326 -10.37 -13.39 -32.44
N GLU A 327 -10.90 -14.40 -31.74
CA GLU A 327 -12.21 -14.29 -31.07
C GLU A 327 -12.20 -13.20 -29.99
N LEU A 328 -11.11 -13.07 -29.23
CA LEU A 328 -10.95 -12.00 -28.24
C LEU A 328 -10.88 -10.63 -28.90
N ALA A 329 -10.11 -10.49 -29.99
CA ALA A 329 -10.01 -9.27 -30.77
C ALA A 329 -11.38 -8.85 -31.33
N ARG A 330 -12.16 -9.82 -31.84
CA ARG A 330 -13.53 -9.58 -32.32
C ARG A 330 -14.42 -9.02 -31.21
N ARG A 331 -14.41 -9.65 -30.02
CA ARG A 331 -15.21 -9.21 -28.86
C ARG A 331 -14.82 -7.82 -28.38
N LEU A 332 -13.52 -7.54 -28.27
CA LEU A 332 -13.02 -6.22 -27.91
C LEU A 332 -13.49 -5.17 -28.92
N TRP A 333 -13.41 -5.48 -30.22
CA TRP A 333 -13.82 -4.58 -31.30
C TRP A 333 -15.32 -4.27 -31.30
N GLU A 334 -16.16 -5.28 -31.03
CA GLU A 334 -17.62 -5.13 -30.87
C GLU A 334 -17.97 -4.29 -29.64
N ALA A 335 -17.16 -4.40 -28.58
CA ALA A 335 -17.31 -3.64 -27.33
C ALA A 335 -16.45 -2.36 -27.29
N ARG A 336 -16.04 -1.79 -28.44
CA ARG A 336 -15.24 -0.54 -28.47
C ARG A 336 -15.90 0.60 -27.68
N GLY A 337 -15.11 1.32 -26.90
CA GLY A 337 -15.55 2.35 -25.95
C GLY A 337 -16.22 1.81 -24.69
N ARG A 338 -16.48 0.50 -24.62
CA ARG A 338 -17.05 -0.25 -23.49
C ARG A 338 -16.23 -1.52 -23.23
N SER A 339 -14.95 -1.52 -23.58
CA SER A 339 -14.03 -2.62 -23.28
C SER A 339 -12.88 -2.07 -22.44
N LEU A 340 -12.10 -2.95 -21.84
CA LEU A 340 -10.96 -2.53 -21.03
C LEU A 340 -9.85 -3.56 -21.15
N VAL A 341 -8.65 -3.07 -21.47
CA VAL A 341 -7.42 -3.86 -21.43
C VAL A 341 -6.55 -3.33 -20.29
N VAL A 342 -6.15 -4.18 -19.34
CA VAL A 342 -5.25 -3.80 -18.24
C VAL A 342 -4.02 -4.70 -18.20
N CYS A 343 -2.90 -4.15 -17.75
CA CYS A 343 -1.62 -4.84 -17.63
C CYS A 343 -1.01 -4.58 -16.25
N GLY A 344 -0.73 -5.64 -15.49
CA GLY A 344 -0.14 -5.57 -14.16
C GLY A 344 1.39 -5.68 -14.15
N ALA A 345 2.00 -6.12 -15.25
CA ALA A 345 3.45 -6.24 -15.35
C ALA A 345 4.13 -4.86 -15.38
N ASN A 346 5.21 -4.70 -14.61
CA ASN A 346 6.10 -3.53 -14.68
C ASN A 346 7.08 -3.68 -15.87
N ASP A 347 6.53 -3.90 -17.07
CA ASP A 347 7.28 -4.05 -18.33
C ASP A 347 6.83 -2.98 -19.32
N LEU A 348 7.78 -2.21 -19.85
CA LEU A 348 7.47 -1.06 -20.69
C LEU A 348 6.84 -1.48 -22.04
N SER A 349 7.24 -2.63 -22.60
CA SER A 349 6.67 -3.14 -23.85
C SER A 349 5.21 -3.54 -23.66
N ALA A 350 4.91 -4.33 -22.64
CA ALA A 350 3.55 -4.75 -22.31
C ALA A 350 2.63 -3.56 -21.99
N GLN A 351 3.11 -2.58 -21.22
CA GLN A 351 2.34 -1.38 -20.89
C GLN A 351 2.00 -0.55 -22.14
N ARG A 352 2.98 -0.32 -23.03
CA ARG A 352 2.74 0.36 -24.32
C ARG A 352 1.68 -0.36 -25.17
N GLN A 353 1.70 -1.69 -25.19
CA GLN A 353 0.71 -2.48 -25.92
C GLN A 353 -0.69 -2.39 -25.31
N ALA A 354 -0.82 -2.42 -23.97
CA ALA A 354 -2.10 -2.21 -23.30
C ALA A 354 -2.68 -0.82 -23.60
N ILE A 355 -1.83 0.22 -23.56
CA ILE A 355 -2.22 1.59 -23.91
C ILE A 355 -2.67 1.67 -25.37
N TYR A 356 -1.89 1.09 -26.30
CA TYR A 356 -2.24 1.07 -27.72
C TYR A 356 -3.57 0.37 -27.99
N LEU A 357 -3.81 -0.78 -27.35
CA LEU A 357 -5.09 -1.49 -27.43
C LEU A 357 -6.26 -0.62 -26.95
N ASN A 358 -6.14 0.00 -25.78
CA ASN A 358 -7.19 0.90 -25.28
C ASN A 358 -7.40 2.14 -26.16
N HIS A 359 -6.33 2.66 -26.77
CA HIS A 359 -6.42 3.75 -27.72
C HIS A 359 -7.22 3.35 -28.97
N LEU A 360 -6.86 2.24 -29.63
CA LEU A 360 -7.56 1.73 -30.82
C LEU A 360 -9.03 1.41 -30.54
N LEU A 361 -9.32 0.92 -29.34
CA LEU A 361 -10.67 0.57 -28.91
C LEU A 361 -11.49 1.80 -28.47
N GLY A 362 -10.91 3.01 -28.46
CA GLY A 362 -11.60 4.23 -28.04
C GLY A 362 -11.99 4.22 -26.57
N ASN A 363 -11.20 3.55 -25.73
CA ASN A 363 -11.44 3.36 -24.29
C ASN A 363 -10.85 4.48 -23.42
N CYS A 364 -10.01 5.36 -23.99
CA CYS A 364 -9.40 6.49 -23.27
C CYS A 364 -10.32 7.72 -23.25
N GLY A 365 -10.53 8.30 -22.08
CA GLY A 365 -11.29 9.53 -21.83
C GLY A 365 -10.43 10.67 -21.28
N ALA A 366 -11.03 11.85 -21.19
CA ALA A 366 -10.35 13.11 -20.86
C ALA A 366 -10.87 13.77 -19.56
N GLY A 367 -11.22 12.98 -18.54
CA GLY A 367 -11.58 13.49 -17.20
C GLY A 367 -13.07 13.47 -16.85
N ASP A 368 -13.93 12.92 -17.69
CA ASP A 368 -15.39 12.90 -17.47
C ASP A 368 -15.91 11.59 -16.83
N GLY A 369 -15.04 10.60 -16.59
CA GLY A 369 -15.43 9.29 -16.03
C GLY A 369 -16.40 8.47 -16.89
N THR A 370 -16.63 8.85 -18.16
CA THR A 370 -17.54 8.12 -19.06
C THR A 370 -16.86 6.92 -19.72
N LYS A 371 -15.54 6.99 -19.85
CA LYS A 371 -14.71 5.99 -20.51
C LYS A 371 -14.05 5.03 -19.51
N PRO A 372 -13.76 3.78 -19.92
CA PRO A 372 -13.10 2.80 -19.05
C PRO A 372 -11.70 3.20 -18.56
N VAL A 373 -10.96 4.02 -19.32
CA VAL A 373 -9.64 4.53 -18.93
C VAL A 373 -9.71 6.06 -18.89
N ASP A 374 -9.59 6.66 -17.71
CA ASP A 374 -9.62 8.11 -17.54
C ASP A 374 -8.21 8.68 -17.32
N LEU A 375 -7.75 9.47 -18.29
CA LEU A 375 -6.45 10.16 -18.26
C LEU A 375 -6.55 11.57 -17.69
N GLY A 376 -7.75 12.18 -17.69
CA GLY A 376 -7.96 13.55 -17.23
C GLY A 376 -8.17 13.65 -15.73
N ALA A 377 -8.67 12.59 -15.10
CA ALA A 377 -8.78 12.46 -13.64
C ALA A 377 -7.94 11.28 -13.12
N PRO A 378 -6.59 11.37 -13.20
CA PRO A 378 -5.72 10.24 -12.88
C PRO A 378 -5.79 9.86 -11.40
N ALA A 379 -5.49 8.59 -11.14
CA ALA A 379 -5.18 8.13 -9.80
C ALA A 379 -3.79 8.62 -9.38
N ARG A 380 -3.59 8.86 -8.09
CA ARG A 380 -2.30 9.27 -7.49
C ARG A 380 -1.82 8.26 -6.45
N ALA A 381 -2.25 7.01 -6.61
CA ALA A 381 -1.86 5.90 -5.74
C ALA A 381 -0.44 5.37 -6.04
N ARG A 382 0.18 5.77 -7.17
CA ARG A 382 1.58 5.46 -7.50
C ARG A 382 2.24 6.65 -8.19
N GLU A 383 3.49 6.92 -7.84
CA GLU A 383 4.34 7.91 -8.52
C GLU A 383 5.81 7.50 -8.62
N GLY A 384 6.16 6.28 -8.20
CA GLY A 384 7.53 5.79 -8.23
C GLY A 384 8.20 5.91 -9.61
N ASN A 385 9.51 6.08 -9.60
CA ASN A 385 10.33 6.18 -10.80
C ASN A 385 11.60 5.32 -10.66
N ASP A 386 11.59 4.17 -11.32
CA ASP A 386 12.67 3.18 -11.22
C ASP A 386 13.99 3.74 -11.78
N ARG A 387 13.92 4.57 -12.84
CA ARG A 387 15.11 5.20 -13.46
C ARG A 387 15.75 6.22 -12.52
N GLU A 388 14.95 7.06 -11.86
CA GLU A 388 15.47 8.02 -10.88
C GLU A 388 16.00 7.34 -9.63
N THR A 389 15.41 6.20 -9.24
CA THR A 389 15.86 5.39 -8.11
C THR A 389 17.22 4.76 -8.40
N ALA A 390 17.41 4.19 -9.59
CA ALA A 390 18.72 3.71 -10.04
C ALA A 390 19.76 4.83 -10.10
N ALA A 391 19.41 6.00 -10.66
CA ALA A 391 20.29 7.16 -10.69
C ALA A 391 20.67 7.67 -9.29
N LEU A 392 19.74 7.61 -8.33
CA LEU A 392 20.05 7.93 -6.94
C LEU A 392 21.08 6.96 -6.37
N LEU A 393 20.93 5.65 -6.59
CA LEU A 393 21.91 4.67 -6.13
C LEU A 393 23.32 4.97 -6.68
N GLU A 394 23.42 5.32 -7.97
CA GLU A 394 24.70 5.75 -8.59
C GLU A 394 25.26 7.02 -7.93
N GLU A 395 24.42 8.02 -7.63
CA GLU A 395 24.83 9.24 -6.92
C GLU A 395 25.37 8.94 -5.51
N LEU A 396 24.74 8.02 -4.78
CA LEU A 396 25.17 7.56 -3.46
C LEU A 396 26.53 6.85 -3.55
N GLN A 397 26.68 5.93 -4.50
CA GLN A 397 27.93 5.19 -4.72
C GLN A 397 29.09 6.10 -5.10
N ALA A 398 28.82 7.17 -5.86
CA ALA A 398 29.77 8.18 -6.27
C ALA A 398 30.10 9.22 -5.17
N GLY A 399 29.47 9.15 -3.99
CA GLY A 399 29.73 10.09 -2.88
C GLY A 399 29.22 11.52 -3.13
N LYS A 400 28.28 11.70 -4.07
CA LYS A 400 27.71 13.02 -4.43
C LYS A 400 26.65 13.51 -3.44
N VAL A 401 26.16 12.63 -2.57
CA VAL A 401 25.09 12.92 -1.60
C VAL A 401 25.71 13.00 -0.21
N GLY A 402 25.54 14.16 0.44
CA GLY A 402 26.05 14.42 1.78
C GLY A 402 25.03 14.09 2.87
N ALA A 403 23.75 14.24 2.55
CA ALA A 403 22.64 13.89 3.44
C ALA A 403 21.50 13.21 2.69
N LEU A 404 21.03 12.08 3.22
CA LEU A 404 19.88 11.33 2.71
C LEU A 404 18.83 11.14 3.81
N PHE A 405 17.61 11.59 3.53
CA PHE A 405 16.44 11.33 4.38
C PHE A 405 15.58 10.25 3.73
N ILE A 406 15.21 9.23 4.50
CA ILE A 406 14.44 8.08 4.03
C ILE A 406 13.12 8.03 4.78
N HIS A 407 12.01 8.05 4.04
CA HIS A 407 10.67 8.12 4.61
C HIS A 407 9.69 7.13 3.98
N GLY A 408 9.13 6.26 4.83
CA GLY A 408 8.06 5.33 4.47
C GLY A 408 8.48 4.22 3.51
N VAL A 409 9.79 3.93 3.39
CA VAL A 409 10.34 2.95 2.44
C VAL A 409 11.55 2.22 3.00
N ASN A 410 11.79 0.99 2.53
CA ASN A 410 12.86 0.13 3.02
C ASN A 410 13.71 -0.42 1.84
N PRO A 411 14.49 0.42 1.13
CA PRO A 411 15.19 0.04 -0.09
C PRO A 411 16.18 -1.13 0.07
N VAL A 412 16.71 -1.35 1.27
CA VAL A 412 17.59 -2.50 1.55
C VAL A 412 16.84 -3.83 1.46
N TYR A 413 15.55 -3.84 1.80
CA TYR A 413 14.68 -5.01 1.73
C TYR A 413 13.87 -5.07 0.43
N ASP A 414 13.30 -3.95 0.02
CA ASP A 414 12.32 -3.85 -1.06
C ASP A 414 12.93 -4.03 -2.46
N LEU A 415 14.17 -3.56 -2.66
CA LEU A 415 14.78 -3.47 -3.99
C LEU A 415 15.69 -4.67 -4.30
N PRO A 416 15.75 -5.13 -5.56
CA PRO A 416 16.66 -6.21 -5.98
C PRO A 416 18.13 -5.93 -5.64
N GLU A 417 18.55 -4.67 -5.72
CA GLU A 417 19.89 -4.20 -5.41
C GLU A 417 20.07 -3.83 -3.92
N GLY A 418 19.29 -4.41 -3.01
CA GLY A 418 19.28 -4.08 -1.58
C GLY A 418 20.66 -4.12 -0.91
N GLU A 419 21.53 -5.06 -1.28
CA GLU A 419 22.92 -5.11 -0.80
C GLU A 419 23.76 -3.90 -1.26
N ALA A 420 23.57 -3.47 -2.51
CA ALA A 420 24.23 -2.28 -3.05
C ALA A 420 23.73 -1.01 -2.35
N TRP A 421 22.44 -0.94 -2.02
CA TRP A 421 21.87 0.11 -1.19
C TRP A 421 22.50 0.13 0.20
N ALA A 422 22.53 -1.00 0.91
CA ALA A 422 23.15 -1.09 2.23
C ALA A 422 24.63 -0.65 2.21
N ALA A 423 25.38 -1.03 1.18
CA ALA A 423 26.77 -0.62 0.99
C ALA A 423 26.90 0.89 0.69
N ALA A 424 25.99 1.46 -0.11
CA ALA A 424 25.99 2.88 -0.46
C ALA A 424 25.61 3.75 0.75
N LEU A 425 24.61 3.36 1.54
CA LEU A 425 24.17 4.10 2.74
C LEU A 425 25.30 4.30 3.75
N LYS A 426 26.19 3.31 3.93
CA LYS A 426 27.37 3.41 4.81
C LYS A 426 28.38 4.48 4.39
N LYS A 427 28.37 4.92 3.12
CA LYS A 427 29.25 5.96 2.59
C LYS A 427 28.69 7.37 2.76
N VAL A 428 27.38 7.50 2.98
CA VAL A 428 26.72 8.79 3.10
C VAL A 428 27.00 9.36 4.51
N PRO A 429 27.53 10.59 4.63
CA PRO A 429 27.87 11.17 5.94
C PRO A 429 26.68 11.26 6.91
N LEU A 430 25.49 11.59 6.40
CA LEU A 430 24.26 11.68 7.18
C LEU A 430 23.14 10.89 6.51
N VAL A 431 22.73 9.79 7.12
CA VAL A 431 21.50 9.05 6.75
C VAL A 431 20.50 9.17 7.89
N VAL A 432 19.30 9.68 7.59
CA VAL A 432 18.19 9.80 8.54
C VAL A 432 17.04 8.93 8.05
N SER A 433 16.70 7.88 8.79
CA SER A 433 15.49 7.09 8.55
C SER A 433 14.36 7.58 9.44
N THR A 434 13.12 7.60 8.93
CA THR A 434 11.91 7.88 9.73
C THR A 434 11.08 6.64 10.03
N ALA A 435 11.66 5.46 9.86
CA ALA A 435 10.99 4.19 10.06
C ALA A 435 10.38 4.07 11.48
N GLU A 436 9.17 3.51 11.56
CA GLU A 436 8.50 3.22 12.83
C GLU A 436 9.15 2.04 13.59
N ARG A 437 10.00 1.27 12.91
CA ARG A 437 10.68 0.07 13.41
C ARG A 437 12.15 0.13 12.98
N GLU A 438 12.99 -0.63 13.68
CA GLU A 438 14.37 -0.86 13.24
C GLU A 438 14.39 -1.92 12.13
N ASP A 439 14.00 -1.50 10.92
CA ASP A 439 14.05 -2.31 9.70
C ASP A 439 15.47 -2.35 9.07
N GLU A 440 15.62 -3.10 7.97
CA GLU A 440 16.91 -3.32 7.30
C GLU A 440 17.57 -2.01 6.85
N THR A 441 16.78 -1.01 6.43
CA THR A 441 17.28 0.31 6.04
C THR A 441 17.61 1.17 7.26
N ALA A 442 16.77 1.16 8.29
CA ALA A 442 17.00 1.88 9.54
C ALA A 442 18.27 1.38 10.24
N ALA A 443 18.56 0.08 10.18
CA ALA A 443 19.81 -0.51 10.70
C ALA A 443 21.06 0.03 10.00
N CYS A 444 20.93 0.53 8.76
CA CYS A 444 22.01 1.17 8.01
C CYS A 444 22.09 2.70 8.23
N ALA A 445 21.12 3.30 8.94
CA ALA A 445 21.03 4.75 9.09
C ALA A 445 21.92 5.28 10.21
N THR A 446 22.41 6.52 10.05
CA THR A 446 23.15 7.23 11.10
C THR A 446 22.23 7.60 12.27
N LEU A 447 21.00 8.00 11.93
CA LEU A 447 19.94 8.40 12.85
C LEU A 447 18.63 7.74 12.43
N VAL A 448 17.88 7.26 13.41
CA VAL A 448 16.50 6.79 13.22
C VAL A 448 15.59 7.71 14.01
N CYS A 449 14.77 8.48 13.30
CA CYS A 449 13.86 9.49 13.83
C CYS A 449 12.42 9.00 13.61
N PRO A 450 11.90 8.09 14.45
CA PRO A 450 10.66 7.39 14.16
C PRO A 450 9.49 8.35 13.98
N ASP A 451 8.80 8.19 12.86
CA ASP A 451 7.55 8.90 12.58
C ASP A 451 6.42 8.39 13.48
N HIS A 452 5.35 9.16 13.55
CA HIS A 452 4.10 8.70 14.12
C HIS A 452 3.50 7.59 13.25
N HIS A 453 2.78 6.66 13.88
CA HIS A 453 1.86 5.83 13.12
C HIS A 453 0.73 6.73 12.62
N TRP A 454 0.18 6.48 11.43
CA TRP A 454 -0.85 7.34 10.80
C TRP A 454 -2.12 7.58 11.65
N LEU A 455 -2.42 6.68 12.61
CA LEU A 455 -3.49 6.88 13.61
C LEU A 455 -3.14 7.86 14.75
N GLU A 456 -1.89 8.29 14.83
CA GLU A 456 -1.35 9.19 15.87
C GLU A 456 -1.04 10.59 15.31
N SER A 457 -1.19 10.80 13.99
CA SER A 457 -0.78 12.03 13.31
C SER A 457 -1.85 12.64 12.41
N TRP A 458 -1.72 13.95 12.21
CA TRP A 458 -2.42 14.69 11.18
C TRP A 458 -1.73 14.53 9.83
N GLY A 459 -2.50 14.38 8.76
CA GLY A 459 -2.00 14.30 7.40
C GLY A 459 -3.12 14.32 6.38
N ASP A 460 -2.78 14.15 5.10
CA ASP A 460 -3.74 14.09 4.02
C ASP A 460 -3.32 13.20 2.86
N ALA A 461 -4.28 12.89 1.99
CA ALA A 461 -4.04 12.21 0.72
C ALA A 461 -5.05 12.65 -0.35
N GLU A 462 -4.58 12.92 -1.56
CA GLU A 462 -5.40 13.05 -2.76
C GLU A 462 -5.16 11.85 -3.70
N ALA A 463 -5.47 10.64 -3.23
CA ALA A 463 -5.22 9.41 -4.00
C ALA A 463 -6.08 9.32 -5.29
N VAL A 464 -7.22 9.99 -5.31
CA VAL A 464 -8.04 10.23 -6.51
C VAL A 464 -8.09 11.72 -6.78
N ALA A 465 -7.79 12.14 -8.00
CA ALA A 465 -7.85 13.54 -8.39
C ALA A 465 -9.19 14.17 -8.00
N GLY A 466 -9.15 15.27 -7.25
CA GLY A 466 -10.33 15.99 -6.78
C GLY A 466 -10.97 15.44 -5.49
N CYS A 467 -10.39 14.42 -4.85
CA CYS A 467 -10.84 13.92 -3.55
C CYS A 467 -9.68 14.00 -2.55
N VAL A 468 -9.69 15.00 -1.68
CA VAL A 468 -8.67 15.15 -0.63
C VAL A 468 -9.22 14.56 0.67
N THR A 469 -8.52 13.56 1.18
CA THR A 469 -8.86 12.80 2.39
C THR A 469 -8.04 13.32 3.56
N VAL A 470 -8.68 13.50 4.71
CA VAL A 470 -8.04 13.91 5.95
C VAL A 470 -7.59 12.67 6.71
N SER A 471 -6.34 12.64 7.14
CA SER A 471 -5.86 11.75 8.19
C SER A 471 -5.92 12.51 9.50
N GLN A 472 -6.94 12.23 10.32
CA GLN A 472 -7.01 12.74 11.68
C GLN A 472 -6.51 11.67 12.68
N PRO A 473 -5.80 12.07 13.75
CA PRO A 473 -5.34 11.14 14.76
C PRO A 473 -6.53 10.56 15.54
N ALA A 474 -6.53 9.24 15.71
CA ALA A 474 -7.50 8.50 16.52
C ALA A 474 -7.05 8.34 17.98
N LEU A 475 -5.77 8.61 18.27
CA LEU A 475 -5.18 8.57 19.60
C LEU A 475 -3.98 9.52 19.64
N ARG A 476 -3.50 9.81 20.86
CA ARG A 476 -2.21 10.51 21.03
C ARG A 476 -1.05 9.56 20.74
N PRO A 477 0.11 10.07 20.30
CA PRO A 477 1.32 9.26 20.15
C PRO A 477 1.62 8.44 21.41
N LEU A 478 1.89 7.13 21.23
CA LEU A 478 2.19 6.21 22.34
C LEU A 478 3.65 6.26 22.80
N GLY A 479 4.54 6.84 21.98
CA GLY A 479 5.97 7.02 22.28
C GLY A 479 6.40 8.47 22.09
N ASP A 480 7.67 8.74 22.38
CA ASP A 480 8.36 10.00 22.10
C ASP A 480 8.78 10.06 20.62
N THR A 481 7.80 9.91 19.72
CA THR A 481 7.97 10.00 18.27
C THR A 481 7.67 11.41 17.78
N ARG A 482 8.13 11.79 16.59
CA ARG A 482 7.88 13.11 16.01
C ARG A 482 7.59 13.01 14.53
N GLY A 483 6.48 13.63 14.12
CA GLY A 483 6.02 13.68 12.74
C GLY A 483 7.12 14.04 11.74
N VAL A 484 7.17 13.39 10.57
CA VAL A 484 8.15 13.72 9.53
C VAL A 484 8.07 15.20 9.10
N LEU A 485 6.88 15.77 8.99
CA LEU A 485 6.68 17.17 8.62
C LEU A 485 7.28 18.13 9.68
N GLU A 486 7.03 17.84 10.95
CA GLU A 486 7.55 18.64 12.07
C GLU A 486 9.08 18.51 12.15
N SER A 487 9.60 17.30 11.97
CA SER A 487 11.04 17.03 11.92
C SER A 487 11.73 17.80 10.80
N LEU A 488 11.22 17.71 9.57
CA LEU A 488 11.77 18.44 8.42
C LEU A 488 11.69 19.97 8.62
N SER A 489 10.58 20.48 9.16
CA SER A 489 10.44 21.92 9.45
C SER A 489 11.44 22.40 10.52
N THR A 490 11.69 21.56 11.53
CA THR A 490 12.64 21.83 12.62
C THR A 490 14.08 21.83 12.13
N TRP A 491 14.45 20.85 11.29
CA TRP A 491 15.78 20.79 10.67
C TRP A 491 15.97 21.88 9.61
N GLY A 492 14.87 22.30 8.97
CA GLY A 492 14.79 23.47 8.13
C GLY A 492 14.82 24.80 8.89
N GLY A 493 14.84 24.82 10.23
CA GLY A 493 14.96 26.05 11.02
C GLY A 493 13.69 26.91 11.10
N THR A 494 12.54 26.40 10.64
CA THR A 494 11.23 27.03 10.83
C THR A 494 10.26 26.00 11.41
N PRO A 495 10.39 25.65 12.71
CA PRO A 495 9.56 24.63 13.34
C PRO A 495 8.07 24.97 13.20
N ARG A 496 7.29 23.98 12.79
CA ARG A 496 5.84 24.07 12.60
C ARG A 496 5.19 22.85 13.24
N GLU A 497 4.08 23.06 13.93
CA GLU A 497 3.19 21.98 14.36
C GLU A 497 2.47 21.39 13.12
N ALA A 498 2.32 20.07 13.07
CA ALA A 498 1.75 19.38 11.91
C ALA A 498 0.35 19.88 11.54
N LEU A 499 -0.55 20.04 12.53
CA LEU A 499 -1.92 20.52 12.29
C LEU A 499 -1.94 21.95 11.75
N ALA A 500 -1.14 22.84 12.34
CA ALA A 500 -1.06 24.24 11.91
C ALA A 500 -0.53 24.35 10.47
N ALA A 501 0.53 23.59 10.15
CA ALA A 501 1.08 23.53 8.79
C ALA A 501 0.07 22.97 7.78
N MET A 502 -0.63 21.90 8.15
CA MET A 502 -1.68 21.31 7.32
C MET A 502 -2.80 22.32 7.05
N GLN A 503 -3.28 23.04 8.07
CA GLN A 503 -4.32 24.07 7.90
C GLN A 503 -3.86 25.25 7.05
N GLU A 504 -2.60 25.68 7.15
CA GLU A 504 -2.00 26.70 6.29
C GLU A 504 -2.00 26.24 4.82
N ILE A 505 -1.48 25.04 4.56
CA ILE A 505 -1.42 24.45 3.21
C ILE A 505 -2.84 24.23 2.65
N TRP A 506 -3.78 23.76 3.47
CA TRP A 506 -5.16 23.59 3.04
C TRP A 506 -5.84 24.93 2.70
N ARG A 507 -5.55 25.99 3.45
CA ARG A 507 -6.10 27.32 3.18
C ARG A 507 -5.62 27.86 1.83
N GLU A 508 -4.36 27.59 1.47
CA GLU A 508 -3.74 28.07 0.24
C GLU A 508 -4.01 27.18 -0.97
N GLN A 509 -3.98 25.85 -0.81
CA GLN A 509 -3.93 24.92 -1.95
C GLN A 509 -5.19 24.07 -2.12
N VAL A 510 -6.03 23.94 -1.08
CA VAL A 510 -7.22 23.06 -1.10
C VAL A 510 -8.49 23.90 -1.13
N TYR A 511 -8.65 24.81 -0.16
CA TYR A 511 -9.83 25.64 0.02
C TYR A 511 -10.22 26.49 -1.21
N PRO A 512 -9.29 27.07 -2.01
CA PRO A 512 -9.66 27.80 -3.21
C PRO A 512 -10.37 26.95 -4.28
N HIS A 513 -10.17 25.63 -4.27
CA HIS A 513 -10.74 24.69 -5.24
C HIS A 513 -12.01 23.99 -4.74
N ARG A 514 -12.56 24.41 -3.60
CA ARG A 514 -13.78 23.83 -3.03
C ARG A 514 -14.96 23.85 -4.01
N VAL A 515 -15.75 22.79 -4.02
CA VAL A 515 -17.02 22.75 -4.75
C VAL A 515 -18.08 23.51 -3.94
N PRO A 516 -18.91 24.37 -4.55
CA PRO A 516 -20.05 24.99 -3.86
C PRO A 516 -21.00 23.93 -3.30
N GLY A 517 -21.58 24.17 -2.12
CA GLY A 517 -22.57 23.26 -1.54
C GLY A 517 -23.85 23.14 -2.39
N PRO A 518 -24.60 22.02 -2.25
CA PRO A 518 -25.82 21.75 -3.02
C PRO A 518 -26.91 22.82 -2.87
N ASP A 519 -26.89 23.61 -1.79
CA ASP A 519 -27.93 24.58 -1.47
C ASP A 519 -27.71 25.97 -2.09
N GLY A 520 -26.63 26.18 -2.85
CA GLY A 520 -26.33 27.50 -3.45
C GLY A 520 -26.28 28.63 -2.41
N ALA A 521 -26.05 28.30 -1.14
CA ALA A 521 -26.16 29.22 -0.01
C ALA A 521 -25.28 30.45 -0.27
N GLN A 522 -25.89 31.62 -0.13
CA GLN A 522 -25.29 32.92 -0.42
C GLN A 522 -24.11 33.16 0.54
N GLY A 523 -22.89 33.03 0.02
CA GLY A 523 -21.64 33.24 0.75
C GLY A 523 -20.80 31.97 0.80
N ALA A 524 -19.52 32.06 0.41
CA ALA A 524 -18.60 30.96 0.58
C ALA A 524 -18.44 30.62 2.08
N PRO A 525 -18.49 29.34 2.49
CA PRO A 525 -18.27 28.96 3.88
C PRO A 525 -16.89 29.44 4.31
N SER A 526 -16.72 29.89 5.55
CA SER A 526 -15.39 30.24 6.06
C SER A 526 -14.45 29.03 5.97
N PHE A 527 -13.14 29.29 5.97
CA PHE A 527 -12.14 28.21 6.01
C PHE A 527 -12.40 27.25 7.18
N GLN A 528 -12.76 27.77 8.35
CA GLN A 528 -13.03 26.94 9.53
C GLN A 528 -14.22 26.00 9.30
N ALA A 529 -15.34 26.51 8.78
CA ALA A 529 -16.50 25.66 8.49
C ALA A 529 -16.20 24.59 7.42
N PHE A 530 -15.39 24.94 6.41
CA PHE A 530 -14.91 23.98 5.41
C PHE A 530 -14.01 22.90 6.03
N TRP A 531 -13.06 23.30 6.87
CA TRP A 531 -12.14 22.42 7.57
C TRP A 531 -12.88 21.46 8.50
N ASP A 532 -13.77 21.97 9.35
CA ASP A 532 -14.53 21.16 10.31
C ASP A 532 -15.39 20.12 9.59
N LYS A 533 -16.01 20.49 8.46
CA LYS A 533 -16.75 19.56 7.63
C LYS A 533 -15.85 18.49 7.00
N ALA A 534 -14.68 18.87 6.49
CA ALA A 534 -13.73 17.91 5.91
C ALA A 534 -13.18 16.93 6.95
N VAL A 535 -12.91 17.39 8.18
CA VAL A 535 -12.48 16.53 9.30
C VAL A 535 -13.62 15.60 9.74
N HIS A 536 -14.86 16.10 9.83
CA HIS A 536 -16.03 15.31 10.17
C HIS A 536 -16.30 14.21 9.14
N ASP A 537 -16.35 14.58 7.86
CA ASP A 537 -16.64 13.64 6.76
C ASP A 537 -15.44 12.73 6.44
N GLY A 538 -14.23 13.15 6.84
CA GLY A 538 -12.95 12.51 6.55
C GLY A 538 -12.39 12.84 5.16
N PHE A 539 -13.09 13.60 4.34
CA PHE A 539 -12.64 14.02 3.01
C PHE A 539 -13.41 15.24 2.51
N THR A 540 -12.92 15.82 1.41
CA THR A 540 -13.60 16.89 0.66
C THR A 540 -13.41 16.69 -0.83
N LEU A 541 -14.41 17.10 -1.60
CA LEU A 541 -14.37 17.09 -3.06
C LEU A 541 -13.99 18.48 -3.59
N LEU A 542 -13.08 18.49 -4.56
CA LEU A 542 -12.54 19.69 -5.18
C LEU A 542 -12.86 19.72 -6.67
N ARG A 543 -13.02 20.93 -7.20
CA ARG A 543 -12.94 21.16 -8.63
C ARG A 543 -11.46 21.11 -9.04
N ARG A 544 -11.10 20.07 -9.78
CA ARG A 544 -9.78 19.97 -10.43
C ARG A 544 -9.93 20.18 -11.93
N ASP A 545 -9.00 20.94 -12.50
CA ASP A 545 -8.87 21.00 -13.94
C ASP A 545 -8.33 19.65 -14.42
N PRO A 546 -8.96 19.04 -15.45
CA PRO A 546 -8.49 17.77 -15.98
C PRO A 546 -7.05 17.87 -16.49
N VAL A 547 -6.26 16.83 -16.25
CA VAL A 547 -4.99 16.64 -16.94
C VAL A 547 -5.29 16.54 -18.44
N ARG A 548 -4.55 17.29 -19.25
CA ARG A 548 -4.71 17.28 -20.71
C ARG A 548 -3.64 16.38 -21.32
N PRO A 549 -3.94 15.10 -21.63
CA PRO A 549 -3.01 14.28 -22.38
C PRO A 549 -2.76 14.89 -23.77
N GLY A 550 -1.54 14.77 -24.26
CA GLY A 550 -1.19 15.12 -25.63
C GLY A 550 -1.81 14.17 -26.65
N ALA A 551 -1.58 14.45 -27.93
CA ALA A 551 -1.98 13.53 -28.99
C ALA A 551 -1.24 12.20 -28.87
N PHE A 552 -1.93 11.09 -29.16
CA PHE A 552 -1.36 9.76 -29.11
C PHE A 552 -0.13 9.63 -30.01
N GLN A 553 0.98 9.14 -29.44
CA GLN A 553 2.25 8.91 -30.12
C GLN A 553 2.49 7.41 -30.30
N GLY A 554 2.18 6.89 -31.48
CA GLY A 554 2.39 5.47 -31.81
C GLY A 554 3.85 5.08 -32.02
N SER A 555 4.77 6.04 -32.16
CA SER A 555 6.20 5.79 -32.41
C SER A 555 6.93 5.12 -31.24
N ALA A 556 6.40 5.24 -30.02
CA ALA A 556 6.93 4.55 -28.84
C ALA A 556 6.62 3.05 -28.83
N LEU A 557 5.66 2.60 -29.64
CA LEU A 557 5.31 1.20 -29.77
C LEU A 557 6.46 0.44 -30.46
N ALA A 558 6.94 -0.62 -29.84
CA ALA A 558 8.05 -1.43 -30.34
C ALA A 558 7.68 -2.92 -30.31
N ALA A 559 8.40 -3.72 -31.10
CA ALA A 559 8.26 -5.17 -31.06
C ALA A 559 8.55 -5.68 -29.63
N PRO A 560 7.83 -6.70 -29.14
CA PRO A 560 8.25 -7.40 -27.93
C PRO A 560 9.65 -7.99 -28.13
N PRO A 561 10.49 -8.04 -27.08
CA PRO A 561 11.80 -8.70 -27.17
C PRO A 561 11.61 -10.15 -27.62
N ARG A 562 12.51 -10.63 -28.50
CA ARG A 562 12.49 -12.03 -28.96
C ARG A 562 12.78 -12.97 -27.80
N ARG A 563 12.25 -14.19 -27.87
CA ARG A 563 12.60 -15.25 -26.92
C ARG A 563 14.08 -15.61 -27.10
N ASP A 564 14.95 -15.08 -26.24
CA ASP A 564 16.28 -15.63 -26.07
C ASP A 564 16.14 -16.92 -25.24
N GLY A 565 16.08 -18.07 -25.92
CA GLY A 565 15.89 -19.38 -25.30
C GLY A 565 16.92 -19.73 -24.21
N ARG A 566 18.04 -19.01 -24.13
CA ARG A 566 19.07 -19.17 -23.08
C ARG A 566 18.83 -18.30 -21.84
N ALA A 567 18.09 -17.19 -21.95
CA ALA A 567 17.87 -16.25 -20.84
C ALA A 567 16.77 -16.74 -19.89
N ALA A 568 15.71 -17.38 -20.42
CA ALA A 568 14.63 -17.91 -19.61
C ALA A 568 15.06 -19.11 -18.74
N GLU A 569 15.90 -20.01 -19.27
CA GLU A 569 16.51 -21.09 -18.48
C GLU A 569 17.45 -20.54 -17.41
N ALA A 570 18.30 -19.57 -17.75
CA ALA A 570 19.24 -18.98 -16.80
C ALA A 570 18.53 -18.24 -15.65
N LEU A 571 17.45 -17.51 -15.91
CA LEU A 571 16.71 -16.77 -14.87
C LEU A 571 15.93 -17.71 -13.94
N VAL A 572 15.36 -18.80 -14.47
CA VAL A 572 14.65 -19.81 -13.67
C VAL A 572 15.64 -20.64 -12.85
N LEU A 573 16.78 -21.01 -13.42
CA LEU A 573 17.86 -21.71 -12.71
C LEU A 573 18.48 -20.84 -11.61
N ASP A 574 18.67 -19.54 -11.86
CA ASP A 574 19.21 -18.61 -10.87
C ASP A 574 18.17 -18.29 -9.78
N ALA A 575 16.89 -18.13 -10.11
CA ALA A 575 15.82 -18.01 -9.12
C ALA A 575 15.66 -19.28 -8.25
N LEU A 576 15.78 -20.46 -8.85
CA LEU A 576 15.80 -21.74 -8.12
C LEU A 576 17.07 -21.89 -7.27
N ALA A 577 18.24 -21.49 -7.77
CA ALA A 577 19.50 -21.53 -7.02
C ALA A 577 19.50 -20.55 -5.82
N ARG A 578 18.94 -19.36 -5.99
CA ARG A 578 18.76 -18.38 -4.90
C ARG A 578 17.68 -18.81 -3.90
N GLY A 579 16.66 -19.53 -4.35
CA GLY A 579 15.65 -20.16 -3.49
C GLY A 579 16.21 -21.35 -2.68
N LEU A 580 17.12 -22.13 -3.27
CA LEU A 580 17.77 -23.27 -2.62
C LEU A 580 18.77 -22.85 -1.52
N HIS A 581 19.36 -21.66 -1.60
CA HIS A 581 20.27 -21.17 -0.55
C HIS A 581 19.57 -20.70 0.74
N ARG A 582 18.23 -20.63 0.77
CA ARG A 582 17.44 -20.21 1.95
C ARG A 582 16.51 -21.30 2.51
N GLY A 583 16.74 -22.57 2.20
CA GLY A 583 15.98 -23.68 2.75
C GLY A 583 16.87 -24.69 3.46
N GLU A 584 16.80 -24.72 4.79
CA GLU A 584 17.16 -25.91 5.56
C GLU A 584 16.32 -27.11 5.05
N GLU A 585 17.03 -28.22 4.84
CA GLU A 585 16.60 -29.58 4.51
C GLU A 585 15.11 -29.83 4.24
N GLY A 586 14.75 -29.87 2.95
CA GLY A 586 13.50 -30.44 2.46
C GLY A 586 13.63 -30.77 0.97
N ALA A 587 13.92 -32.02 0.65
CA ALA A 587 14.17 -32.48 -0.72
C ALA A 587 12.94 -32.28 -1.63
N PHE A 588 13.09 -31.45 -2.67
CA PHE A 588 12.18 -31.44 -3.82
C PHE A 588 12.92 -32.00 -5.04
N VAL A 589 12.47 -33.16 -5.51
CA VAL A 589 12.96 -33.79 -6.76
C VAL A 589 12.31 -33.07 -7.95
N VAL A 590 13.12 -32.40 -8.75
CA VAL A 590 12.71 -31.84 -10.04
C VAL A 590 12.74 -32.96 -11.09
N ALA A 591 11.57 -33.48 -11.46
CA ALA A 591 11.43 -34.39 -12.59
C ALA A 591 11.48 -33.59 -13.91
N GLY A 592 12.65 -33.56 -14.56
CA GLY A 592 12.80 -33.10 -15.93
C GLY A 592 12.15 -34.09 -16.90
N ARG A 593 11.15 -33.67 -17.67
CA ARG A 593 10.56 -34.49 -18.73
C ARG A 593 11.42 -34.45 -19.98
N GLY A 594 12.14 -35.54 -20.22
CA GLY A 594 12.67 -35.96 -21.50
C GLY A 594 12.71 -37.49 -21.56
N ALA A 595 11.92 -38.06 -22.46
CA ALA A 595 11.86 -39.47 -22.86
C ALA A 595 11.21 -40.51 -21.91
N GLY A 596 10.08 -41.05 -22.38
CA GLY A 596 9.79 -42.49 -22.37
C GLY A 596 9.55 -43.20 -21.03
N GLY A 597 8.27 -43.46 -20.74
CA GLY A 597 7.81 -44.65 -20.01
C GLY A 597 8.14 -44.72 -18.53
N PHE A 598 7.30 -44.15 -17.68
CA PHE A 598 7.04 -44.66 -16.32
C PHE A 598 5.75 -44.03 -15.80
N LEU A 599 4.61 -44.68 -16.11
CA LEU A 599 3.30 -44.45 -15.50
C LEU A 599 2.55 -45.78 -15.53
N GLU A 600 3.05 -46.73 -14.72
CA GLU A 600 2.24 -47.78 -14.12
C GLU A 600 2.66 -47.82 -12.63
N ASP A 601 1.67 -47.81 -11.76
CA ASP A 601 1.71 -47.83 -10.29
C ASP A 601 2.18 -46.55 -9.56
N LEU A 602 1.24 -45.62 -9.36
CA LEU A 602 0.99 -44.89 -8.10
C LEU A 602 -0.40 -44.21 -8.10
#